data_AF-A0A927WAS3-F1
#
_entry.id   AF-A0A927WAS3-F1
#
_cell.length_a   1.000
_cell.length_b   1.000
_cell.length_c   1.000
_cell.angle_alpha   90.00
_cell.angle_beta   90.00
_cell.angle_gamma   90.00
#
_symmetry.space_group_name_H-M   'P 1'
#
loop_
_entity.id
_entity.type
_entity.pdbx_description
1 polymer ?
#
loop_
_entity_poly.entity_id
_entity_poly.type
_entity_poly.pdbx_seq_one_letter_code
_entity_poly.pdbx_strand_id
1 'polypeptide(L)'
;MNSMSKNCYDPCKPDPCKKDPCKHDPCKKEIKKEKNCATIIKCGTPSATTIPVATIAGTTFTVSSVTLDNSCLCNPITKLEFASNLVAPVAFTGTLNFQVFKLCKGQVTPVPVGPSWTFDLVALLSSRTFSFFVCDCDSCFDDCCTYTVVATVTSAVTVGTLNINNATLGAISTCSRNNCC
;
A
#
# COMPACT_ATOMS: atom_id res chain seq x y z
N MET A 1 2.06 38.83 -1.10
CA MET A 1 2.26 37.51 -0.47
C MET A 1 0.89 36.98 -0.09
N ASN A 2 0.34 36.02 -0.84
CA ASN A 2 -0.91 35.35 -0.49
C ASN A 2 -0.56 33.91 -0.10
N SER A 3 -0.86 33.52 1.14
CA SER A 3 -0.82 32.12 1.56
C SER A 3 -2.06 31.83 2.38
N MET A 4 -3.06 31.20 1.74
CA MET A 4 -4.24 30.66 2.41
C MET A 4 -3.87 29.32 3.03
N SER A 5 -3.88 29.21 4.35
CA SER A 5 -3.85 27.92 5.04
C SER A 5 -5.22 27.26 4.95
N LYS A 6 -5.31 26.10 4.29
CA LYS A 6 -6.50 25.25 4.36
C LYS A 6 -6.50 24.55 5.72
N ASN A 7 -7.42 24.96 6.58
CA ASN A 7 -7.71 24.33 7.85
C ASN A 7 -8.36 22.96 7.60
N CYS A 8 -7.64 21.88 7.94
CA CYS A 8 -8.28 20.62 8.26
C CYS A 8 -8.96 20.79 9.63
N TYR A 9 -10.28 20.80 9.64
CA TYR A 9 -11.08 20.87 10.86
C TYR A 9 -10.94 19.53 11.60
N ASP A 10 -10.37 19.58 12.81
CA ASP A 10 -10.20 18.43 13.71
C ASP A 10 -11.37 18.41 14.72
N PRO A 11 -12.33 17.46 14.63
CA PRO A 11 -13.53 17.47 15.47
C PRO A 11 -13.36 16.69 16.79
N CYS A 12 -12.18 16.18 17.10
CA CYS A 12 -12.02 15.17 18.14
C CYS A 12 -11.25 15.63 19.39
N LYS A 13 -11.61 16.78 19.97
CA LYS A 13 -11.25 17.09 21.38
C LYS A 13 -12.48 17.46 22.21
N PRO A 14 -12.89 16.63 23.19
CA PRO A 14 -13.98 16.97 24.09
C PRO A 14 -13.50 17.91 25.20
N ASP A 15 -14.21 19.03 25.38
CA ASP A 15 -14.01 19.99 26.49
C ASP A 15 -14.82 19.57 27.73
N PRO A 16 -14.31 19.68 28.97
CA PRO A 16 -14.88 18.96 30.13
C PRO A 16 -16.09 19.61 30.81
N CYS A 17 -16.61 20.73 30.30
CA CYS A 17 -17.53 21.59 31.08
C CYS A 17 -18.91 21.84 30.45
N LYS A 18 -19.45 20.89 29.67
CA LYS A 18 -20.88 20.93 29.28
C LYS A 18 -21.57 19.60 29.56
N LYS A 19 -22.55 19.63 30.47
CA LYS A 19 -23.56 18.58 30.64
C LYS A 19 -24.56 18.74 29.49
N ASP A 20 -24.55 17.84 28.50
CA ASP A 20 -25.67 17.62 27.59
C ASP A 20 -25.51 16.32 26.78
N PRO A 21 -26.63 15.71 26.33
CA PRO A 21 -26.76 14.28 26.09
C PRO A 21 -26.10 13.86 24.78
N CYS A 22 -25.58 12.63 24.77
CA CYS A 22 -25.14 11.92 23.58
C CYS A 22 -26.27 11.83 22.53
N LYS A 23 -26.41 12.85 21.68
CA LYS A 23 -27.22 12.83 20.45
C LYS A 23 -26.55 13.67 19.37
N HIS A 24 -25.38 13.23 18.94
CA HIS A 24 -24.85 13.63 17.64
C HIS A 24 -24.36 12.39 16.93
N ASP A 25 -25.24 11.78 16.15
CA ASP A 25 -24.85 10.91 15.03
C ASP A 25 -24.05 11.80 14.07
N PRO A 26 -22.71 11.65 13.95
CA PRO A 26 -21.93 12.51 13.05
C PRO A 26 -22.25 12.23 11.58
N CYS A 27 -23.02 11.18 11.30
CA CYS A 27 -23.37 10.70 9.97
C CYS A 27 -24.74 11.16 9.46
N LYS A 28 -25.36 12.20 10.06
CA LYS A 28 -26.55 12.84 9.49
C LYS A 28 -26.26 14.29 9.12
N LYS A 29 -25.40 14.50 8.12
CA LYS A 29 -25.45 15.73 7.32
C LYS A 29 -26.47 15.54 6.21
N GLU A 30 -27.39 16.48 6.18
CA GLU A 30 -28.48 16.64 5.22
C GLU A 30 -28.11 16.20 3.80
N ILE A 31 -29.00 15.40 3.20
CA ILE A 31 -28.98 14.99 1.80
C ILE A 31 -29.16 16.24 0.92
N LYS A 32 -28.09 16.96 0.59
CA LYS A 32 -28.10 18.00 -0.45
C LYS A 32 -26.80 17.98 -1.26
N LYS A 33 -26.99 17.60 -2.53
CA LYS A 33 -26.03 17.31 -3.62
C LYS A 33 -25.25 16.01 -3.39
N GLU A 34 -25.43 15.06 -4.30
CA GLU A 34 -24.49 13.97 -4.54
C GLU A 34 -23.09 14.58 -4.69
N LYS A 35 -22.31 14.58 -3.60
CA LYS A 35 -20.89 14.87 -3.69
C LYS A 35 -20.30 13.63 -4.35
N ASN A 36 -20.08 13.70 -5.66
CA ASN A 36 -19.26 12.73 -6.36
C ASN A 36 -17.94 12.61 -5.58
N CYS A 37 -17.72 11.47 -4.91
CA CYS A 37 -16.44 11.23 -4.28
C CYS A 37 -15.38 11.17 -5.38
N ALA A 38 -14.26 11.87 -5.17
CA ALA A 38 -13.16 11.82 -6.10
C ALA A 38 -12.59 10.40 -6.19
N THR A 39 -12.07 10.04 -7.36
CA THR A 39 -11.22 8.86 -7.53
C THR A 39 -9.81 9.35 -7.80
N ILE A 40 -8.86 8.90 -6.98
CA ILE A 40 -7.44 9.16 -7.14
C ILE A 40 -6.85 7.95 -7.85
N ILE A 41 -6.14 8.19 -8.95
CA ILE A 41 -5.35 7.16 -9.64
C ILE A 41 -3.90 7.60 -9.58
N LYS A 42 -3.02 6.73 -9.11
CA LYS A 42 -1.59 6.99 -9.08
C LYS A 42 -0.82 5.76 -9.49
N CYS A 43 0.18 5.98 -10.35
CA CYS A 43 1.14 4.95 -10.73
C CYS A 43 2.47 5.24 -10.03
N GLY A 44 3.05 4.21 -9.42
CA GLY A 44 4.44 4.23 -8.99
C GLY A 44 5.39 4.22 -10.19
N THR A 45 6.61 4.69 -9.98
CA THR A 45 7.66 4.62 -11.00
C THR A 45 8.16 3.17 -11.11
N PRO A 46 8.29 2.60 -12.32
CA PRO A 46 8.89 1.29 -12.49
C PRO A 46 10.30 1.24 -11.89
N SER A 47 10.58 0.21 -11.10
CA SER A 47 11.86 -0.01 -10.44
C SER A 47 12.46 -1.35 -10.81
N ALA A 48 13.76 -1.50 -10.53
CA ALA A 48 14.49 -2.74 -10.69
C ALA A 48 15.21 -3.09 -9.37
N THR A 49 15.19 -4.36 -9.01
CA THR A 49 15.83 -4.88 -7.80
C THR A 49 16.46 -6.23 -8.10
N THR A 50 17.73 -6.41 -7.72
CA THR A 50 18.42 -7.69 -7.86
C THR A 50 18.55 -8.34 -6.49
N ILE A 51 18.15 -9.61 -6.41
CA ILE A 51 18.40 -10.47 -5.24
C ILE A 51 19.68 -11.25 -5.52
N PRO A 52 20.76 -11.00 -4.75
CA PRO A 52 22.05 -11.67 -4.95
C PRO A 52 22.01 -13.16 -4.58
N VAL A 53 22.99 -13.90 -5.10
CA VAL A 53 23.31 -15.25 -4.63
C VAL A 53 23.76 -15.19 -3.16
N ALA A 54 23.54 -16.27 -2.42
CA ALA A 54 23.86 -16.38 -0.99
C ALA A 54 23.08 -15.40 -0.09
N THR A 55 21.99 -14.82 -0.58
CA THR A 55 21.08 -14.04 0.27
C THR A 55 20.45 -14.97 1.31
N ILE A 56 20.58 -14.60 2.59
CA ILE A 56 20.07 -15.39 3.71
C ILE A 56 18.57 -15.17 3.93
N ALA A 57 17.91 -16.18 4.49
CA ALA A 57 16.51 -16.08 4.91
C ALA A 57 16.30 -14.92 5.90
N GLY A 58 15.17 -14.22 5.75
CA GLY A 58 14.82 -13.00 6.50
C GLY A 58 15.30 -11.70 5.85
N THR A 59 16.12 -11.75 4.80
CA THR A 59 16.56 -10.54 4.09
C THR A 59 15.40 -9.94 3.29
N THR A 60 15.20 -8.62 3.40
CA THR A 60 14.11 -7.90 2.75
C THR A 60 14.62 -6.91 1.71
N PHE A 61 13.89 -6.76 0.61
CA PHE A 61 14.16 -5.79 -0.44
C PHE A 61 12.91 -4.98 -0.73
N THR A 62 13.04 -3.65 -0.78
CA THR A 62 11.99 -2.79 -1.30
C THR A 62 11.96 -2.90 -2.81
N VAL A 63 10.84 -3.36 -3.35
CA VAL A 63 10.72 -3.68 -4.78
C VAL A 63 10.02 -2.57 -5.55
N SER A 64 8.99 -1.94 -4.98
CA SER A 64 8.28 -0.80 -5.57
C SER A 64 7.50 -0.03 -4.49
N SER A 65 7.14 1.22 -4.75
CA SER A 65 6.32 2.02 -3.83
C SER A 65 5.46 3.05 -4.54
N VAL A 66 4.39 3.48 -3.87
CA VAL A 66 3.52 4.58 -4.30
C VAL A 66 3.00 5.33 -3.08
N THR A 67 3.05 6.66 -3.14
CA THR A 67 2.54 7.53 -2.06
C THR A 67 1.24 8.17 -2.48
N LEU A 68 0.16 7.98 -1.72
CA LEU A 68 -1.15 8.57 -1.97
C LEU A 68 -1.49 9.59 -0.89
N ASP A 69 -2.07 10.71 -1.30
CA ASP A 69 -2.69 11.66 -0.38
C ASP A 69 -4.20 11.42 -0.35
N ASN A 70 -4.67 10.71 0.67
CA ASN A 70 -6.07 10.38 0.84
C ASN A 70 -6.85 11.44 1.66
N SER A 71 -6.22 12.57 2.05
CA SER A 71 -6.80 13.55 3.00
C SER A 71 -8.09 14.21 2.54
N CYS A 72 -8.38 14.11 1.24
CA CYS A 72 -9.58 14.64 0.62
C CYS A 72 -10.70 13.59 0.46
N LEU A 73 -10.47 12.33 0.81
CA LEU A 73 -11.41 11.22 0.68
C LEU A 73 -12.01 10.87 2.04
N CYS A 74 -13.34 10.79 2.11
CA CYS A 74 -14.01 10.29 3.30
C CYS A 74 -13.98 8.75 3.30
N ASN A 75 -13.41 8.14 4.33
CA ASN A 75 -13.32 6.67 4.46
C ASN A 75 -12.72 6.01 3.19
N PRO A 76 -11.44 6.26 2.88
CA PRO A 76 -10.83 5.81 1.63
C PRO A 76 -10.71 4.28 1.57
N ILE A 77 -11.11 3.70 0.45
CA ILE A 77 -10.74 2.35 0.03
C ILE A 77 -9.70 2.46 -1.07
N THR A 78 -8.53 1.82 -0.88
CA THR A 78 -7.44 1.84 -1.86
C THR A 78 -7.23 0.46 -2.45
N LYS A 79 -7.45 0.30 -3.75
CA LYS A 79 -7.00 -0.87 -4.51
C LYS A 79 -5.55 -0.66 -4.94
N LEU A 80 -4.70 -1.61 -4.65
CA LEU A 80 -3.28 -1.64 -5.02
C LEU A 80 -3.05 -2.74 -6.05
N GLU A 81 -2.31 -2.42 -7.09
CA GLU A 81 -2.03 -3.33 -8.21
C GLU A 81 -0.52 -3.39 -8.42
N PHE A 82 0.07 -4.57 -8.20
CA PHE A 82 1.49 -4.79 -8.41
C PHE A 82 1.72 -5.66 -9.64
N ALA A 83 2.74 -5.32 -10.43
CA ALA A 83 3.25 -6.15 -11.50
C ALA A 83 4.79 -6.03 -11.62
N SER A 84 5.45 -7.11 -11.99
CA SER A 84 6.88 -7.14 -12.29
C SER A 84 7.24 -8.28 -13.26
N ASN A 85 8.47 -8.23 -13.79
CA ASN A 85 9.11 -9.30 -14.53
C ASN A 85 10.20 -9.93 -13.66
N LEU A 86 10.02 -11.19 -13.28
CA LEU A 86 11.00 -11.98 -12.53
C LEU A 86 11.90 -12.72 -13.52
N VAL A 87 13.18 -12.37 -13.56
CA VAL A 87 14.16 -12.89 -14.51
C VAL A 87 15.32 -13.53 -13.76
N ALA A 88 15.49 -14.84 -13.96
CA ALA A 88 16.67 -15.60 -13.52
C ALA A 88 17.55 -15.84 -14.77
N PRO A 89 18.64 -15.06 -14.95
CA PRO A 89 19.50 -15.15 -16.14
C PRO A 89 20.41 -16.38 -16.13
N VAL A 90 20.56 -17.02 -14.97
CA VAL A 90 21.20 -18.32 -14.74
C VAL A 90 20.34 -19.08 -13.72
N ALA A 91 20.81 -20.25 -13.26
CA ALA A 91 20.08 -21.07 -12.31
C ALA A 91 19.71 -20.28 -11.05
N PHE A 92 18.44 -20.26 -10.67
CA PHE A 92 17.96 -19.67 -9.42
C PHE A 92 17.24 -20.73 -8.58
N THR A 93 17.54 -20.74 -7.28
CA THR A 93 16.86 -21.58 -6.29
C THR A 93 16.60 -20.76 -5.04
N GLY A 94 15.33 -20.48 -4.77
CA GLY A 94 14.91 -19.77 -3.58
C GLY A 94 13.41 -19.46 -3.56
N THR A 95 12.93 -19.08 -2.37
CA THR A 95 11.56 -18.68 -2.11
C THR A 95 11.51 -17.24 -1.62
N LEU A 96 10.58 -16.47 -2.19
CA LEU A 96 10.33 -15.08 -1.84
C LEU A 96 8.87 -14.89 -1.43
N ASN A 97 8.64 -14.08 -0.40
CA ASN A 97 7.32 -13.56 -0.07
C ASN A 97 7.24 -12.09 -0.45
N PHE A 98 6.29 -11.75 -1.32
CA PHE A 98 5.94 -10.37 -1.62
C PHE A 98 4.80 -9.95 -0.70
N GLN A 99 4.91 -8.80 -0.06
CA GLN A 99 3.83 -8.24 0.76
C GLN A 99 3.82 -6.72 0.65
N VAL A 100 2.62 -6.15 0.71
CA VAL A 100 2.44 -4.70 0.73
C VAL A 100 2.45 -4.22 2.18
N PHE A 101 3.18 -3.15 2.44
CA PHE A 101 3.19 -2.44 3.71
C PHE A 101 2.73 -1.00 3.50
N LYS A 102 1.95 -0.48 4.43
CA LYS A 102 1.46 0.89 4.47
C LYS A 102 2.12 1.66 5.61
N LEU A 103 2.57 2.87 5.32
CA LEU A 103 3.07 3.81 6.31
C LEU A 103 2.43 5.19 6.08
N CYS A 104 1.53 5.59 6.98
CA CYS A 104 0.88 6.89 6.94
C CYS A 104 1.60 7.93 7.78
N LYS A 105 1.30 9.20 7.52
CA LYS A 105 1.76 10.32 8.33
C LYS A 105 1.49 10.07 9.82
N GLY A 106 2.50 10.27 10.66
CA GLY A 106 2.41 10.07 12.11
C GLY A 106 2.61 8.62 12.57
N GLN A 107 2.64 7.65 11.65
CA GLN A 107 3.04 6.28 11.97
C GLN A 107 4.57 6.15 11.90
N VAL A 108 5.13 5.31 12.78
CA VAL A 108 6.58 5.01 12.82
C VAL A 108 6.85 3.62 12.24
N THR A 109 5.89 2.71 12.35
CA THR A 109 5.99 1.32 11.91
C THR A 109 5.07 1.05 10.74
N PRO A 110 5.58 0.51 9.61
CA PRO A 110 4.72 0.08 8.52
C PRO A 110 3.80 -1.07 8.93
N VAL A 111 2.54 -1.04 8.48
CA VAL A 111 1.53 -2.06 8.75
C VAL A 111 1.31 -2.90 7.49
N PRO A 112 1.26 -4.24 7.58
CA PRO A 112 0.99 -5.09 6.41
C PRO A 112 -0.44 -4.86 5.89
N VAL A 113 -0.58 -4.83 4.57
CA VAL A 113 -1.87 -4.72 3.87
C VAL A 113 -2.16 -6.05 3.16
N GLY A 114 -3.18 -6.75 3.63
CA GLY A 114 -3.59 -8.03 3.07
C GLY A 114 -2.55 -9.15 3.23
N PRO A 115 -2.66 -10.23 2.43
CA PRO A 115 -1.82 -11.41 2.56
C PRO A 115 -0.41 -11.16 2.00
N SER A 116 0.47 -12.15 2.17
CA SER A 116 1.70 -12.27 1.40
C SER A 116 1.50 -13.21 0.21
N TRP A 117 2.20 -12.96 -0.90
CA TRP A 117 2.24 -13.82 -2.08
C TRP A 117 3.59 -14.50 -2.18
N THR A 118 3.59 -15.82 -2.11
CA THR A 118 4.79 -16.64 -2.20
C THR A 118 5.16 -16.91 -3.66
N PHE A 119 6.43 -16.73 -3.98
CA PHE A 119 7.06 -17.09 -5.23
C PHE A 119 8.20 -18.07 -4.97
N ASP A 120 8.03 -19.28 -5.47
CA ASP A 120 9.03 -20.33 -5.44
C ASP A 120 9.58 -20.54 -6.85
N LEU A 121 10.91 -20.57 -6.99
CA LEU A 121 11.55 -20.88 -8.25
C LEU A 121 12.74 -21.79 -8.07
N VAL A 122 12.70 -22.90 -8.81
CA VAL A 122 13.83 -23.80 -9.06
C VAL A 122 13.93 -23.95 -10.58
N ALA A 123 14.79 -23.16 -11.22
CA ALA A 123 14.92 -23.17 -12.68
C ALA A 123 16.33 -22.76 -13.13
N LEU A 124 16.80 -23.34 -14.24
CA LEU A 124 18.08 -23.01 -14.87
C LEU A 124 18.06 -21.66 -15.59
N LEU A 125 16.96 -21.33 -16.25
CA LEU A 125 16.70 -20.05 -16.92
C LEU A 125 15.20 -19.77 -16.81
N SER A 126 14.81 -18.57 -16.40
CA SER A 126 13.40 -18.22 -16.24
C SER A 126 13.15 -16.75 -16.51
N SER A 127 12.02 -16.46 -17.17
CA SER A 127 11.44 -15.14 -17.29
C SER A 127 9.93 -15.28 -17.11
N ARG A 128 9.37 -14.69 -16.06
CA ARG A 128 7.95 -14.80 -15.71
C ARG A 128 7.39 -13.46 -15.30
N THR A 129 6.15 -13.20 -15.67
CA THR A 129 5.39 -12.08 -15.11
C THR A 129 4.82 -12.50 -13.76
N PHE A 130 4.91 -11.61 -12.78
CA PHE A 130 4.32 -11.80 -11.46
C PHE A 130 3.47 -10.58 -11.12
N SER A 131 2.21 -10.79 -10.77
CA SER A 131 1.28 -9.72 -10.44
C SER A 131 0.25 -10.17 -9.41
N PHE A 132 -0.23 -9.21 -8.65
CA PHE A 132 -1.33 -9.38 -7.71
C PHE A 132 -2.04 -8.05 -7.49
N PHE A 133 -3.24 -8.13 -6.91
CA PHE A 133 -3.95 -6.96 -6.40
C PHE A 133 -4.37 -7.19 -4.96
N VAL A 134 -4.47 -6.10 -4.20
CA VAL A 134 -4.93 -6.12 -2.81
C VAL A 134 -5.69 -4.84 -2.51
N CYS A 135 -6.73 -4.95 -1.70
CA CYS A 135 -7.49 -3.80 -1.23
C CYS A 135 -7.08 -3.47 0.20
N ASP A 136 -6.77 -2.21 0.44
CA ASP A 136 -6.73 -1.64 1.78
C ASP A 136 -8.10 -1.04 2.10
N CYS A 137 -8.83 -1.74 2.96
CA CYS A 137 -10.18 -1.41 3.38
C CYS A 137 -10.29 -1.00 4.85
N ASP A 138 -9.23 -1.20 5.63
CA ASP A 138 -9.20 -0.96 7.08
C ASP A 138 -8.50 0.37 7.40
N SER A 139 -8.60 1.31 6.46
CA SER A 139 -7.90 2.58 6.55
C SER A 139 -8.64 3.54 7.48
N CYS A 140 -8.47 3.37 8.79
CA CYS A 140 -8.83 4.39 9.79
C CYS A 140 -8.02 5.71 9.63
N PHE A 141 -7.06 5.73 8.70
CA PHE A 141 -6.19 6.88 8.44
C PHE A 141 -6.50 7.48 7.07
N ASP A 142 -7.05 8.69 7.10
CA ASP A 142 -7.41 9.49 5.94
C ASP A 142 -6.18 10.21 5.37
N ASP A 143 -5.00 10.06 5.95
CA ASP A 143 -3.83 10.91 5.66
C ASP A 143 -3.00 10.49 4.44
N CYS A 144 -1.93 11.22 4.17
CA CYS A 144 -0.91 10.83 3.21
C CYS A 144 -0.20 9.54 3.65
N CYS A 145 -0.30 8.49 2.83
CA CYS A 145 0.23 7.16 3.09
C CYS A 145 1.12 6.68 1.95
N THR A 146 2.24 6.05 2.30
CA THR A 146 3.12 5.35 1.35
C THR A 146 2.88 3.86 1.44
N TYR A 147 2.54 3.26 0.32
CA TYR A 147 2.46 1.83 0.14
C TYR A 147 3.75 1.33 -0.50
N THR A 148 4.32 0.26 0.05
CA THR A 148 5.59 -0.30 -0.35
C THR A 148 5.45 -1.81 -0.52
N VAL A 149 5.85 -2.35 -1.66
CA VAL A 149 5.97 -3.79 -1.88
C VAL A 149 7.36 -4.22 -1.41
N VAL A 150 7.39 -5.14 -0.46
CA VAL A 150 8.62 -5.72 0.09
C VAL A 150 8.69 -7.19 -0.32
N ALA A 151 9.82 -7.59 -0.91
CA ALA A 151 10.16 -8.99 -1.12
C ALA A 151 11.04 -9.48 0.03
N THR A 152 10.60 -10.54 0.70
CA THR A 152 11.33 -11.18 1.81
C THR A 152 11.81 -12.54 1.38
N VAL A 153 13.10 -12.81 1.51
CA VAL A 153 13.68 -14.14 1.27
C VAL A 153 13.26 -15.07 2.40
N THR A 154 12.50 -16.12 2.13
CA THR A 154 12.04 -17.08 3.16
C THR A 154 12.91 -18.33 3.23
N SER A 155 13.57 -18.70 2.13
CA SER A 155 14.60 -19.72 2.08
C SER A 155 15.89 -19.13 1.50
N ALA A 156 17.05 -19.49 2.05
CA ALA A 156 18.33 -18.97 1.55
C ALA A 156 18.48 -19.19 0.03
N VAL A 157 18.98 -18.16 -0.67
CA VAL A 157 19.26 -18.23 -2.12
C VAL A 157 20.56 -18.98 -2.30
N THR A 158 20.48 -20.25 -2.69
CA THR A 158 21.66 -21.13 -2.79
C THR A 158 22.34 -21.04 -4.15
N VAL A 159 21.62 -20.66 -5.20
CA VAL A 159 22.12 -20.62 -6.57
C VAL A 159 21.63 -19.38 -7.30
N GLY A 160 22.56 -18.71 -7.99
CA GLY A 160 22.34 -17.59 -8.91
C GLY A 160 21.62 -16.37 -8.33
N THR A 161 21.16 -15.51 -9.25
CA THR A 161 20.54 -14.23 -8.92
C THR A 161 19.14 -14.16 -9.51
N LEU A 162 18.26 -13.40 -8.86
CA LEU A 162 16.95 -13.07 -9.42
C LEU A 162 16.85 -11.57 -9.62
N ASN A 163 16.54 -11.16 -10.85
CA ASN A 163 16.23 -9.78 -11.19
C ASN A 163 14.72 -9.58 -11.17
N ILE A 164 14.26 -8.61 -10.40
CA ILE A 164 12.89 -8.13 -10.36
C ILE A 164 12.87 -6.84 -11.15
N ASN A 165 12.45 -6.90 -12.41
CA ASN A 165 12.47 -5.78 -13.35
C ASN A 165 11.06 -5.22 -13.57
N ASN A 166 10.98 -3.96 -13.99
CA ASN A 166 9.72 -3.26 -14.28
C ASN A 166 8.70 -3.33 -13.14
N ALA A 167 9.19 -3.40 -11.89
CA ALA A 167 8.34 -3.52 -10.72
C ALA A 167 7.54 -2.23 -10.53
N THR A 168 6.23 -2.33 -10.65
CA THR A 168 5.34 -1.17 -10.64
C THR A 168 4.19 -1.43 -9.68
N LEU A 169 3.99 -0.51 -8.74
CA LEU A 169 2.83 -0.49 -7.86
C LEU A 169 1.90 0.66 -8.27
N GLY A 170 0.72 0.32 -8.77
CA GLY A 170 -0.37 1.25 -9.01
C GLY A 170 -1.34 1.30 -7.83
N ALA A 171 -2.06 2.40 -7.72
CA ALA A 171 -3.09 2.58 -6.70
C ALA A 171 -4.29 3.34 -7.23
N ILE A 172 -5.48 2.88 -6.85
CA ILE A 172 -6.77 3.51 -7.13
C ILE A 172 -7.48 3.69 -5.79
N SER A 173 -7.75 4.93 -5.40
CA SER A 173 -8.37 5.26 -4.11
C SER A 173 -9.66 6.05 -4.32
N THR A 174 -10.72 5.67 -3.61
CA THR A 174 -12.00 6.40 -3.60
C THR A 174 -12.68 6.26 -2.25
N CYS A 175 -13.76 6.99 -2.00
CA CYS A 175 -14.53 6.85 -0.77
C CYS A 175 -15.30 5.54 -0.79
N SER A 176 -15.24 4.79 0.31
CA SER A 176 -16.15 3.67 0.49
C SER A 176 -17.57 4.19 0.73
N ARG A 177 -18.55 3.63 0.02
CA ARG A 177 -19.98 3.91 0.24
C ARG A 177 -20.58 3.07 1.36
N ASN A 178 -19.94 1.95 1.71
CA ASN A 178 -20.38 1.00 2.74
C ASN A 178 -19.21 0.66 3.67
N ASN A 179 -19.45 0.38 4.95
CA ASN A 179 -18.41 -0.03 5.91
C ASN A 179 -17.90 -1.47 5.68
N CYS A 180 -18.07 -2.04 4.48
CA CYS A 180 -17.78 -3.43 4.19
C CYS A 180 -16.89 -3.52 2.95
N CYS A 181 -15.66 -3.97 3.18
CA CYS A 181 -15.11 -5.07 2.41
C CYS A 181 -15.52 -6.37 3.13
#